data_AF-A0A269PSD4-F1
#
_entry.id   AF-A0A269PSD4-F1
#
_cell.length_a   1.000
_cell.length_b   1.000
_cell.length_c   1.000
_cell.angle_alpha   90.00
_cell.angle_beta   90.00
_cell.angle_gamma   90.00
#
_symmetry.space_group_name_H-M   'P 1'
#
loop_
_entity.id
_entity.type
_entity.pdbx_description
1 polymer ?
#
loop_
_entity_poly.entity_id
_entity_poly.type
_entity_poly.pdbx_seq_one_letter_code
_entity_poly.pdbx_strand_id
1 'polypeptide(L)'
;MKFGKIYFVILLLFSLLVSKALAQDNWQLVVIPQANLNSKHSEIAPQVYLGITNALTTQLVNDNFTVFDQSLLKLNNCINQICEVISDNKLLNLAQIYNYKAQQLAVSLAIVYQIEIFDEMISKVKGVRFNFSSYLIDLDSGERVESYRDSKKYNDLSTNCEGDCFVRWQAKKATQIAQDAGYILALKINRLPKRYRYEIEFSHFNSRELKAVTDFLNSISEKKSHIALSDLTIRGVSSSEKSNKHITITTSHHASKLNQLLQNEFEKKSISVLIDYRSTINKFTIIKNLTAINWQYISFIFVCLLGFVALYFYFPILNKNIIIKNINHAIAVKNYYLAYSMIDKLLSKNKYNKQAVISELSLLRKKIDRSIISITGNVVANKALAGVHFLTETKLDLGKKTQTQEHSVIVNNHLVLGYKQLDELGKQCQFIYKNSHFYIVDKGSLHGCQYNDIRLLQGHLAQVKSNSILFIANDTDQELKVCQLKLNLSQYDPSALIMSLNPAPLSFLDFSDLALVWPDHELDLNKIWVMLGKRVALGLKEKGIIDIGCINGADVLAYLSYNSGYFIEPVKNKVTKLKINNQEVYSKLPIDKNALITLSDCEFSLG
;
A
#
# COMPACT_ATOMS: atom_id res chain seq x y z
N MET A 1 -28.79 -21.48 -29.87
CA MET A 1 -28.66 -22.07 -28.52
C MET A 1 -27.44 -21.53 -27.72
N LYS A 2 -27.24 -20.21 -27.59
CA LYS A 2 -26.09 -19.65 -26.82
C LYS A 2 -26.48 -18.92 -25.52
N PHE A 3 -27.76 -18.66 -25.28
CA PHE A 3 -28.23 -17.98 -24.07
C PHE A 3 -28.29 -18.89 -22.83
N GLY A 4 -28.45 -20.21 -23.00
CA GLY A 4 -28.54 -21.16 -21.87
C GLY A 4 -27.25 -21.30 -21.05
N LYS A 5 -26.08 -21.08 -21.66
CA LYS A 5 -24.80 -21.20 -20.94
C LYS A 5 -24.53 -20.03 -19.99
N ILE A 6 -25.02 -18.83 -20.29
CA ILE A 6 -24.81 -17.65 -19.44
C ILE A 6 -25.68 -17.74 -18.18
N TYR A 7 -26.94 -18.17 -18.32
CA TYR A 7 -27.81 -18.39 -17.16
C TYR A 7 -27.32 -19.53 -16.27
N PHE A 8 -26.78 -20.61 -16.86
CA PHE A 8 -26.21 -21.71 -16.08
C PHE A 8 -24.97 -21.27 -15.30
N VAL A 9 -24.10 -20.43 -15.87
CA VAL A 9 -22.91 -19.88 -15.18
C VAL A 9 -23.30 -18.90 -14.07
N ILE A 10 -24.33 -18.07 -14.26
CA ILE A 10 -24.84 -17.17 -13.21
C ILE A 10 -25.48 -17.97 -12.07
N LEU A 11 -26.22 -19.04 -12.38
CA LEU A 11 -26.81 -19.94 -11.39
C LEU A 11 -25.73 -20.71 -10.59
N LEU A 12 -24.64 -21.12 -11.25
CA LEU A 12 -23.48 -21.77 -10.63
C LEU A 12 -22.61 -20.80 -9.81
N LEU A 13 -22.51 -19.53 -10.22
CA LEU A 13 -21.88 -18.49 -9.42
C LEU A 13 -22.70 -18.12 -8.17
N PHE A 14 -24.03 -18.18 -8.26
CA PHE A 14 -24.90 -17.99 -7.10
C PHE A 14 -24.87 -19.16 -6.12
N SER A 15 -24.64 -20.41 -6.60
CA SER A 15 -24.50 -21.57 -5.70
C SER A 15 -23.11 -21.67 -5.04
N LEU A 16 -22.04 -21.17 -5.69
CA LEU A 16 -20.70 -21.11 -5.10
C LEU A 16 -20.53 -19.99 -4.06
N LEU A 17 -21.43 -19.01 -4.01
CA LEU A 17 -21.45 -17.94 -3.00
C LEU A 17 -22.17 -18.32 -1.68
N VAL A 18 -22.71 -19.54 -1.58
CA VAL A 18 -23.28 -20.06 -0.31
C VAL A 18 -22.32 -21.07 0.33
N SER A 19 -21.03 -20.76 0.30
CA SER A 19 -20.12 -21.28 1.31
C SER A 19 -20.28 -20.36 2.52
N LYS A 20 -21.32 -20.57 3.35
CA LYS A 20 -21.30 -20.02 4.69
C LYS A 20 -20.14 -20.71 5.40
N ALA A 21 -18.97 -20.08 5.37
CA ALA A 21 -17.96 -20.33 6.36
C ALA A 21 -18.69 -20.14 7.70
N LEU A 22 -18.99 -21.24 8.38
CA LEU A 22 -19.33 -21.22 9.78
C LEU A 22 -18.04 -20.74 10.45
N ALA A 23 -17.89 -19.42 10.54
CA ALA A 23 -16.94 -18.82 11.44
C ALA A 23 -17.35 -19.34 12.82
N GLN A 24 -16.59 -20.32 13.30
CA GLN A 24 -16.74 -20.82 14.64
C GLN A 24 -16.36 -19.65 15.55
N ASP A 25 -17.36 -19.01 16.15
CA ASP A 25 -17.15 -17.91 17.10
C ASP A 25 -16.30 -18.46 18.26
N ASN A 26 -15.01 -18.15 18.24
CA ASN A 26 -14.05 -18.48 19.28
C ASN A 26 -14.12 -17.42 20.38
N TRP A 27 -13.90 -17.82 21.63
CA TRP A 27 -13.92 -16.90 22.76
C TRP A 27 -12.90 -15.76 22.54
N GLN A 28 -13.34 -14.56 22.89
CA GLN A 28 -12.59 -13.32 22.76
C GLN A 28 -12.07 -12.94 24.14
N LEU A 29 -10.81 -13.25 24.39
CA LEU A 29 -10.19 -13.30 25.71
C LEU A 29 -9.36 -12.06 26.01
N VAL A 30 -9.22 -11.69 27.27
CA VAL A 30 -8.18 -10.77 27.75
C VAL A 30 -7.46 -11.38 28.96
N VAL A 31 -6.14 -11.28 29.03
CA VAL A 31 -5.33 -11.81 30.15
C VAL A 31 -4.85 -10.66 31.03
N ILE A 32 -5.18 -10.71 32.31
CA ILE A 32 -4.99 -9.59 33.24
C ILE A 32 -4.20 -10.06 34.47
N PRO A 33 -2.98 -9.55 34.69
CA PRO A 33 -2.28 -9.71 35.96
C PRO A 33 -2.91 -8.86 37.05
N GLN A 34 -2.89 -9.35 38.28
CA GLN A 34 -3.22 -8.56 39.45
C GLN A 34 -2.35 -8.92 40.65
N ALA A 35 -2.27 -8.00 41.61
CA ALA A 35 -1.56 -8.21 42.86
C ALA A 35 -2.29 -9.23 43.75
N ASN A 36 -1.55 -9.79 44.71
CA ASN A 36 -2.10 -10.62 45.77
C ASN A 36 -2.00 -9.89 47.11
N LEU A 37 -3.14 -9.40 47.62
CA LEU A 37 -3.23 -8.63 48.87
C LEU A 37 -2.82 -9.42 50.11
N ASN A 38 -2.80 -10.76 50.04
CA ASN A 38 -2.46 -11.62 51.17
C ASN A 38 -0.95 -11.91 51.26
N SER A 39 -0.17 -11.56 50.23
CA SER A 39 1.27 -11.81 50.21
C SER A 39 2.03 -10.71 50.93
N LYS A 40 2.61 -11.03 52.10
CA LYS A 40 3.56 -10.16 52.82
C LYS A 40 4.99 -10.21 52.24
N HIS A 41 5.18 -10.82 51.08
CA HIS A 41 6.49 -11.24 50.57
C HIS A 41 6.81 -10.63 49.20
N SER A 42 8.09 -10.29 49.04
CA SER A 42 8.83 -9.82 47.85
C SER A 42 8.02 -9.20 46.71
N GLU A 43 8.26 -7.92 46.46
CA GLU A 43 7.82 -7.22 45.26
C GLU A 43 8.24 -8.02 44.00
N ILE A 44 7.25 -8.56 43.28
CA ILE A 44 7.49 -9.36 42.08
C ILE A 44 7.80 -8.43 40.92
N ALA A 45 8.96 -8.64 40.29
CA ALA A 45 9.39 -7.79 39.19
C ALA A 45 8.41 -7.84 38.00
N PRO A 46 8.15 -6.71 37.30
CA PRO A 46 7.25 -6.66 36.14
C PRO A 46 7.58 -7.65 35.01
N GLN A 47 8.86 -8.01 34.86
CA GLN A 47 9.34 -8.99 33.88
C GLN A 47 8.72 -10.38 34.09
N VAL A 48 8.40 -10.75 35.34
CA VAL A 48 7.76 -12.02 35.67
C VAL A 48 6.30 -12.02 35.18
N TYR A 49 5.55 -10.95 35.47
CA TYR A 49 4.18 -10.78 34.96
C TYR A 49 4.15 -10.75 33.43
N LEU A 50 5.07 -10.02 32.80
CA LEU A 50 5.16 -9.99 31.34
C LEU A 50 5.42 -11.39 30.75
N GLY A 51 6.33 -12.17 31.35
CA GLY A 51 6.59 -13.55 30.94
C GLY A 51 5.36 -14.46 31.05
N ILE A 52 4.64 -14.39 32.17
CA ILE A 52 3.40 -15.15 32.40
C ILE A 52 2.31 -14.74 31.39
N THR A 53 2.04 -13.44 31.23
CA THR A 53 1.02 -12.93 30.30
C THR A 53 1.31 -13.38 28.88
N ASN A 54 2.58 -13.30 28.44
CA ASN A 54 2.99 -13.75 27.12
C ASN A 54 2.79 -15.25 26.94
N ALA A 55 3.19 -16.05 27.93
CA ALA A 55 3.03 -17.51 27.90
C ALA A 55 1.56 -17.95 27.80
N LEU A 56 0.69 -17.37 28.64
CA LEU A 56 -0.74 -17.62 28.61
C LEU A 56 -1.34 -17.22 27.26
N THR A 57 -1.02 -16.01 26.79
CA THR A 57 -1.51 -15.49 25.51
C THR A 57 -1.08 -16.38 24.35
N THR A 58 0.20 -16.76 24.28
CA THR A 58 0.70 -17.66 23.23
C THR A 58 -0.01 -19.00 23.25
N GLN A 59 -0.20 -19.61 24.42
CA GLN A 59 -0.88 -20.90 24.52
C GLN A 59 -2.34 -20.83 24.08
N LEU A 60 -3.07 -19.79 24.50
CA LEU A 60 -4.46 -19.57 24.11
C LEU A 60 -4.61 -19.29 22.61
N VAL A 61 -3.69 -18.51 22.03
CA VAL A 61 -3.67 -18.27 20.57
C VAL A 61 -3.39 -19.56 19.80
N ASN A 62 -2.47 -20.40 20.28
CA ASN A 62 -2.19 -21.71 19.68
C ASN A 62 -3.41 -22.64 19.71
N ASP A 63 -4.28 -22.49 20.72
CA ASP A 63 -5.55 -23.21 20.84
C ASP A 63 -6.73 -22.51 20.12
N ASN A 64 -6.41 -21.61 19.17
CA ASN A 64 -7.34 -20.86 18.31
C ASN A 64 -8.23 -19.84 19.02
N PHE A 65 -7.89 -19.39 20.23
CA PHE A 65 -8.60 -18.27 20.85
C PHE A 65 -8.13 -16.91 20.34
N THR A 66 -9.04 -15.95 20.26
CA THR A 66 -8.69 -14.55 19.98
C THR A 66 -8.35 -13.89 21.31
N VAL A 67 -7.08 -13.59 21.55
CA VAL A 67 -6.63 -12.93 22.79
C VAL A 67 -6.29 -11.47 22.51
N PHE A 68 -6.95 -10.58 23.23
CA PHE A 68 -6.78 -9.14 23.19
C PHE A 68 -5.75 -8.66 24.19
N ASP A 69 -4.99 -7.65 23.80
CA ASP A 69 -4.07 -6.96 24.70
C ASP A 69 -4.84 -6.17 25.76
N GLN A 70 -4.41 -6.25 27.03
CA GLN A 70 -5.08 -5.57 28.15
C GLN A 70 -5.14 -4.04 28.01
N SER A 71 -4.24 -3.44 27.23
CA SER A 71 -4.24 -2.00 26.93
C SER A 71 -5.51 -1.54 26.21
N LEU A 72 -6.25 -2.44 25.56
CA LEU A 72 -7.56 -2.14 24.95
C LEU A 72 -8.61 -1.75 25.99
N LEU A 73 -8.51 -2.31 27.19
CA LEU A 73 -9.32 -1.93 28.35
C LEU A 73 -8.71 -0.77 29.14
N LYS A 74 -7.63 -0.17 28.61
CA LYS A 74 -6.79 0.83 29.29
C LYS A 74 -6.21 0.31 30.61
N LEU A 75 -5.91 -0.99 30.64
CA LEU A 75 -5.27 -1.65 31.78
C LEU A 75 -3.83 -2.00 31.39
N ASN A 76 -2.86 -1.44 32.10
CA ASN A 76 -1.44 -1.82 32.02
C ASN A 76 -0.91 -2.31 33.37
N ASN A 77 -1.78 -2.97 34.13
CA ASN A 77 -1.53 -3.39 35.50
C ASN A 77 -0.33 -4.33 35.57
N CYS A 78 0.53 -4.19 36.59
CA CYS A 78 1.69 -5.05 36.89
C CYS A 78 2.78 -5.17 35.81
N ILE A 79 2.57 -4.67 34.58
CA ILE A 79 3.54 -4.71 33.48
C ILE A 79 4.31 -3.39 33.38
N ASN A 80 3.59 -2.26 33.32
CA ASN A 80 4.17 -0.91 33.20
C ASN A 80 3.75 0.04 34.33
N GLN A 81 2.87 -0.41 35.22
CA GLN A 81 2.30 0.35 36.33
C GLN A 81 2.34 -0.47 37.63
N ILE A 82 2.14 0.21 38.77
CA ILE A 82 2.02 -0.42 40.08
C ILE A 82 0.96 -1.51 40.02
N CYS A 83 1.28 -2.69 40.55
CA CYS A 83 0.41 -3.84 40.52
C CYS A 83 -0.72 -3.67 41.55
N GLU A 84 -1.93 -3.40 41.08
CA GLU A 84 -3.13 -3.21 41.90
C GLU A 84 -4.09 -4.41 41.78
N VAL A 85 -5.03 -4.53 42.72
CA VAL A 85 -6.16 -5.46 42.60
C VAL A 85 -7.30 -4.77 41.86
N ILE A 86 -7.75 -5.40 40.78
CA ILE A 86 -8.87 -4.91 39.98
C ILE A 86 -10.12 -5.69 40.38
N SER A 87 -11.13 -5.00 40.90
CA SER A 87 -12.42 -5.63 41.19
C SER A 87 -13.10 -6.12 39.91
N ASP A 88 -13.78 -7.27 39.98
CA ASP A 88 -14.52 -7.85 38.86
C ASP A 88 -15.54 -6.86 38.25
N ASN A 89 -16.23 -6.06 39.07
CA ASN A 89 -17.17 -5.02 38.61
C ASN A 89 -16.50 -3.91 37.79
N LYS A 90 -15.30 -3.48 38.17
CA LYS A 90 -14.53 -2.48 37.41
C LYS A 90 -14.14 -3.04 36.05
N LEU A 91 -13.71 -4.31 36.01
CA LEU A 91 -13.34 -4.99 34.78
C LEU A 91 -14.55 -5.19 33.85
N LEU A 92 -15.70 -5.59 34.41
CA LEU A 92 -16.98 -5.65 33.70
C LEU A 92 -17.34 -4.31 33.05
N ASN A 93 -17.27 -3.22 33.81
CA ASN A 93 -17.59 -1.88 33.31
C ASN A 93 -16.64 -1.44 32.18
N LEU A 94 -15.34 -1.71 32.30
CA LEU A 94 -14.36 -1.38 31.26
C LEU A 94 -14.62 -2.16 29.97
N ALA A 95 -14.90 -3.47 30.09
CA ALA A 95 -15.25 -4.32 28.96
C ALA A 95 -16.53 -3.86 28.27
N GLN A 96 -17.58 -3.51 29.03
CA GLN A 96 -18.84 -3.00 28.48
C GLN A 96 -18.66 -1.68 27.72
N ILE A 97 -17.88 -0.74 28.26
CA ILE A 97 -17.57 0.54 27.59
C ILE A 97 -16.82 0.29 26.27
N TYR A 98 -15.88 -0.66 26.25
CA TYR A 98 -15.15 -1.04 25.05
C TYR A 98 -16.08 -1.70 24.03
N ASN A 99 -16.81 -2.75 24.44
CA ASN A 99 -17.71 -3.53 23.58
C ASN A 99 -18.83 -2.67 22.97
N TYR A 100 -19.32 -1.65 23.68
CA TYR A 100 -20.29 -0.70 23.13
C TYR A 100 -19.71 0.15 21.99
N LYS A 101 -18.43 0.48 22.04
CA LYS A 101 -17.74 1.27 21.00
C LYS A 101 -17.23 0.41 19.86
N ALA A 102 -16.79 -0.81 20.16
CA ALA A 102 -16.22 -1.74 19.20
C ALA A 102 -17.34 -2.45 18.43
N GLN A 103 -17.77 -1.86 17.32
CA GLN A 103 -18.88 -2.34 16.49
C GLN A 103 -18.70 -3.77 15.89
N GLN A 104 -17.54 -4.42 16.06
CA GLN A 104 -17.20 -5.68 15.37
C GLN A 104 -16.51 -6.75 16.21
N LEU A 105 -15.85 -6.41 17.34
CA LEU A 105 -15.13 -7.36 18.18
C LEU A 105 -15.38 -7.01 19.65
N ALA A 106 -15.93 -7.95 20.41
CA ALA A 106 -16.33 -7.77 21.80
C ALA A 106 -15.59 -8.76 22.70
N VAL A 107 -14.84 -8.24 23.67
CA VAL A 107 -14.18 -9.06 24.68
C VAL A 107 -15.26 -9.73 25.53
N SER A 108 -15.27 -11.06 25.57
CA SER A 108 -16.33 -11.86 26.20
C SER A 108 -15.87 -12.50 27.51
N LEU A 109 -14.56 -12.75 27.66
CA LEU A 109 -14.03 -13.43 28.84
C LEU A 109 -12.71 -12.79 29.29
N ALA A 110 -12.53 -12.61 30.59
CA ALA A 110 -11.26 -12.21 31.17
C ALA A 110 -10.63 -13.37 31.95
N ILE A 111 -9.32 -13.56 31.76
CA ILE A 111 -8.49 -14.43 32.58
C ILE A 111 -7.71 -13.54 33.54
N VAL A 112 -8.10 -13.56 34.80
CA VAL A 112 -7.39 -12.82 35.84
C VAL A 112 -6.45 -13.77 36.55
N TYR A 113 -5.16 -13.43 36.66
CA TYR A 113 -4.18 -14.29 37.30
C TYR A 113 -3.35 -13.57 38.36
N GLN A 114 -2.85 -14.37 39.31
CA GLN A 114 -1.98 -13.99 40.40
C GLN A 114 -0.84 -14.99 40.51
N ILE A 115 0.34 -14.49 40.88
CA ILE A 115 1.52 -15.30 41.15
C ILE A 115 2.08 -14.91 42.52
N GLU A 116 2.42 -15.90 43.34
CA GLU A 116 3.17 -15.72 44.57
C GLU A 116 4.49 -16.49 44.45
N ILE A 117 5.58 -15.91 44.95
CA ILE A 117 6.91 -16.51 44.94
C ILE A 117 7.41 -16.57 46.38
N PHE A 118 7.79 -17.76 46.84
CA PHE A 118 8.29 -18.01 48.18
C PHE A 118 9.70 -18.58 48.11
N ASP A 119 10.64 -17.95 48.81
CA ASP A 119 11.94 -18.57 49.09
C ASP A 119 11.73 -19.73 50.08
N GLU A 120 12.23 -20.92 49.73
CA GLU A 120 12.16 -22.11 50.58
C GLU A 120 13.56 -22.72 50.74
N MET A 121 13.90 -23.18 51.94
CA MET A 121 15.11 -23.99 52.15
C MET A 121 14.72 -25.46 52.14
N ILE A 122 15.21 -26.24 51.16
CA ILE A 122 14.94 -27.67 51.05
C ILE A 122 16.26 -28.40 51.22
N SER A 123 16.39 -29.20 52.28
CA SER A 123 17.59 -30.02 52.51
C SER A 123 18.92 -29.25 52.43
N LYS A 124 18.93 -28.01 52.97
CA LYS A 124 20.05 -27.04 52.93
C LYS A 124 20.38 -26.44 51.55
N VAL A 125 19.56 -26.68 50.53
CA VAL A 125 19.64 -26.02 49.22
C VAL A 125 18.56 -24.95 49.12
N LYS A 126 18.92 -23.75 48.65
CA LYS A 126 17.97 -22.66 48.41
C LYS A 126 17.08 -23.02 47.22
N GLY A 127 15.78 -23.19 47.48
CA GLY A 127 14.74 -23.41 46.48
C GLY A 127 13.74 -22.26 46.46
N VAL A 128 12.89 -22.24 45.44
CA VAL A 128 11.82 -21.26 45.30
C VAL A 128 10.54 -21.98 44.91
N ARG A 129 9.45 -21.69 45.63
CA ARG A 129 8.10 -22.15 45.28
C ARG A 129 7.32 -21.04 44.62
N PHE A 130 6.62 -21.39 43.54
CA PHE A 130 5.71 -20.53 42.82
C PHE A 130 4.29 -21.04 43.04
N ASN A 131 3.37 -20.19 43.49
CA ASN A 131 1.93 -20.49 43.50
C ASN A 131 1.26 -19.64 42.42
N PHE A 132 0.80 -20.28 41.37
CA PHE A 132 0.00 -19.64 40.32
C PHE A 132 -1.48 -19.86 40.60
N SER A 133 -2.28 -18.82 40.48
CA SER A 133 -3.73 -18.96 40.48
C SER A 133 -4.35 -18.05 39.43
N SER A 134 -5.44 -18.52 38.83
CA SER A 134 -6.23 -17.74 37.90
C SER A 134 -7.71 -18.05 38.02
N TYR A 135 -8.54 -17.14 37.53
CA TYR A 135 -9.97 -17.36 37.38
C TYR A 135 -10.49 -16.66 36.13
N LEU A 136 -11.60 -17.20 35.63
CA LEU A 136 -12.28 -16.71 34.43
C LEU A 136 -13.49 -15.88 34.85
N ILE A 137 -13.63 -14.69 34.27
CA ILE A 137 -14.79 -13.82 34.46
C ILE A 137 -15.50 -13.69 33.12
N ASP A 138 -16.78 -14.03 33.10
CA ASP A 138 -17.66 -13.71 31.97
C ASP A 138 -18.00 -12.22 32.01
N LEU A 139 -17.58 -11.48 30.97
CA LEU A 139 -17.72 -10.03 30.88
C LEU A 139 -19.11 -9.57 30.42
N ASP A 140 -20.04 -10.50 30.18
CA ASP A 140 -21.45 -10.17 29.97
C ASP A 140 -22.26 -10.26 31.27
N SER A 141 -21.97 -11.26 32.12
CA SER A 141 -22.66 -11.49 33.39
C SER A 141 -21.96 -10.87 34.60
N GLY A 142 -20.63 -10.73 34.54
CA GLY A 142 -19.79 -10.39 35.68
C GLY A 142 -19.47 -11.57 36.61
N GLU A 143 -19.95 -12.78 36.28
CA GLU A 143 -19.76 -13.96 37.12
C GLU A 143 -18.38 -14.60 36.89
N ARG A 144 -17.81 -15.13 37.98
CA ARG A 144 -16.64 -16.01 37.89
C ARG A 144 -17.08 -17.39 37.46
N VAL A 145 -16.70 -17.80 36.26
CA VAL A 145 -17.19 -19.04 35.65
C VAL A 145 -16.29 -20.25 35.89
N GLU A 146 -15.01 -20.03 36.20
CA GLU A 146 -14.04 -21.11 36.43
C GLU A 146 -12.79 -20.60 37.16
N SER A 147 -11.99 -21.50 37.75
CA SER A 147 -10.69 -21.17 38.34
C SER A 147 -9.64 -22.25 38.14
N TYR A 148 -8.36 -21.87 38.26
CA TYR A 148 -7.22 -22.77 38.21
C TYR A 148 -6.19 -22.37 39.26
N ARG A 149 -5.53 -23.35 39.86
CA ARG A 149 -4.43 -23.13 40.81
C ARG A 149 -3.40 -24.23 40.65
N ASP A 150 -2.14 -23.85 40.64
CA ASP A 150 -1.01 -24.77 40.60
C ASP A 150 0.12 -24.26 41.50
N SER A 151 0.95 -25.17 41.99
CA SER A 151 2.10 -24.84 42.82
C SER A 151 3.28 -25.73 42.43
N LYS A 152 4.40 -25.10 42.06
CA LYS A 152 5.63 -25.81 41.68
C LYS A 152 6.83 -25.30 42.46
N LYS A 153 7.71 -26.22 42.82
CA LYS A 153 8.97 -25.95 43.53
C LYS A 153 10.14 -26.18 42.60
N TYR A 154 11.13 -25.30 42.65
CA TYR A 154 12.37 -25.41 41.90
C TYR A 154 13.57 -25.27 42.82
N ASN A 155 14.59 -26.09 42.59
CA ASN A 155 15.84 -26.14 43.35
C ASN A 155 17.08 -26.06 42.44
N ASP A 156 16.88 -25.66 41.18
CA ASP A 156 17.94 -25.56 40.15
C ASP A 156 18.48 -24.13 40.01
N LEU A 157 18.41 -23.32 41.08
CA LEU A 157 18.99 -21.99 41.11
C LEU A 157 20.51 -22.10 41.30
N SER A 158 21.28 -21.50 40.38
CA SER A 158 22.74 -21.44 40.49
C SER A 158 23.17 -20.68 41.76
N THR A 159 24.23 -21.15 42.42
CA THR A 159 24.70 -20.65 43.73
C THR A 159 25.07 -19.16 43.72
N ASN A 160 25.33 -18.56 42.56
CA ASN A 160 25.75 -17.16 42.40
C ASN A 160 24.70 -16.30 41.65
N CYS A 161 23.45 -16.76 41.56
CA CYS A 161 22.41 -16.08 40.79
C CYS A 161 21.61 -15.10 41.67
N GLU A 162 22.10 -13.86 41.75
CA GLU A 162 21.47 -12.75 42.48
C GLU A 162 21.03 -11.62 41.53
N GLY A 163 20.23 -10.66 42.04
CA GLY A 163 19.76 -9.49 41.29
C GLY A 163 19.08 -9.86 39.96
N ASP A 164 19.55 -9.28 38.85
CA ASP A 164 19.02 -9.52 37.51
C ASP A 164 19.04 -10.99 37.08
N CYS A 165 20.05 -11.76 37.52
CA CYS A 165 20.10 -13.20 37.24
C CYS A 165 18.89 -13.89 37.88
N PHE A 166 18.63 -13.58 39.14
CA PHE A 166 17.53 -14.17 39.89
C PHE A 166 16.18 -13.81 39.29
N VAL A 167 15.98 -12.55 38.91
CA VAL A 167 14.74 -12.08 38.25
C VAL A 167 14.52 -12.79 36.92
N ARG A 168 15.55 -12.93 36.07
CA ARG A 168 15.45 -13.67 34.80
C ARG A 168 15.14 -15.14 35.02
N TRP A 169 15.75 -15.76 36.04
CA TRP A 169 15.46 -17.14 36.41
C TRP A 169 14.01 -17.29 36.88
N GLN A 170 13.53 -16.38 37.74
CA GLN A 170 12.13 -16.36 38.20
C GLN A 170 11.16 -16.21 37.02
N ALA A 171 11.41 -15.25 36.12
CA ALA A 171 10.59 -15.04 34.93
C ALA A 171 10.55 -16.29 34.04
N LYS A 172 11.68 -16.99 33.87
CA LYS A 172 11.76 -18.24 33.11
C LYS A 172 10.93 -19.36 33.75
N LYS A 173 11.01 -19.53 35.08
CA LYS A 173 10.25 -20.57 35.79
C LYS A 173 8.74 -20.26 35.84
N ALA A 174 8.38 -19.01 36.09
CA ALA A 174 7.00 -18.56 36.03
C ALA A 174 6.39 -18.75 34.63
N THR A 175 7.15 -18.46 33.57
CA THR A 175 6.76 -18.73 32.18
C THR A 175 6.43 -20.22 31.96
N GLN A 176 7.21 -21.14 32.52
CA GLN A 176 6.93 -22.58 32.38
C GLN A 176 5.61 -22.97 33.05
N ILE A 177 5.35 -22.50 34.27
CA ILE A 177 4.07 -22.75 34.96
C ILE A 177 2.90 -22.15 34.16
N ALA A 178 3.10 -20.96 33.60
CA ALA A 178 2.10 -20.27 32.80
C ALA A 178 1.77 -21.00 31.49
N GLN A 179 2.74 -21.67 30.85
CA GLN A 179 2.49 -22.51 29.68
C GLN A 179 1.58 -23.69 30.04
N ASP A 180 1.88 -24.40 31.14
CA ASP A 180 1.06 -25.51 31.62
C ASP A 180 -0.35 -25.04 32.02
N ALA A 181 -0.43 -23.91 32.73
CA ALA A 181 -1.71 -23.30 33.11
C ALA A 181 -2.52 -22.88 31.88
N GLY A 182 -1.86 -22.31 30.86
CA GLY A 182 -2.49 -21.89 29.60
C GLY A 182 -3.18 -23.06 28.90
N TYR A 183 -2.53 -24.23 28.87
CA TYR A 183 -3.09 -25.43 28.25
C TYR A 183 -4.35 -25.92 29.00
N ILE A 184 -4.30 -25.96 30.34
CA ILE A 184 -5.47 -26.35 31.15
C ILE A 184 -6.60 -25.32 31.03
N LEU A 185 -6.28 -24.03 31.02
CA LEU A 185 -7.27 -22.97 30.84
C LEU A 185 -7.94 -23.05 29.47
N ALA A 186 -7.19 -23.32 28.40
CA ALA A 186 -7.74 -23.54 27.07
C ALA A 186 -8.76 -24.69 27.05
N LEU A 187 -8.44 -25.82 27.68
CA LEU A 187 -9.36 -26.96 27.82
C LEU A 187 -10.62 -26.59 28.60
N LYS A 188 -10.49 -25.81 29.67
CA LYS A 188 -11.61 -25.35 30.49
C LYS A 188 -12.50 -24.36 29.73
N ILE A 189 -11.92 -23.39 29.03
CA ILE A 189 -12.64 -22.39 28.23
C ILE A 189 -13.45 -23.07 27.11
N ASN A 190 -12.88 -24.08 26.46
CA ASN A 190 -13.58 -24.85 25.42
C ASN A 190 -14.82 -25.61 25.93
N ARG A 191 -14.93 -25.84 27.24
CA ARG A 191 -16.09 -26.49 27.88
C ARG A 191 -17.15 -25.51 28.36
N LEU A 192 -16.87 -24.20 28.37
CA LEU A 192 -17.84 -23.21 28.81
C LEU A 192 -19.01 -23.12 27.83
N PRO A 193 -20.26 -23.02 28.32
CA PRO A 193 -21.42 -22.81 27.46
C PRO A 193 -21.29 -21.47 26.74
N LYS A 194 -21.42 -21.48 25.42
CA LYS A 194 -21.37 -20.25 24.61
C LYS A 194 -22.63 -19.43 24.84
N ARG A 195 -22.45 -18.14 25.14
CA ARG A 195 -23.52 -17.15 25.24
C ARG A 195 -23.44 -16.22 24.03
N TYR A 196 -24.58 -15.92 23.44
CA TYR A 196 -24.70 -15.06 22.27
C TYR A 196 -25.56 -13.85 22.59
N ARG A 197 -25.08 -12.67 22.20
CA ARG A 197 -25.79 -11.41 22.35
C ARG A 197 -26.31 -10.94 21.00
N TYR A 198 -27.61 -10.68 20.92
CA TYR A 198 -28.27 -10.22 19.70
C TYR A 198 -29.00 -8.91 19.92
N GLU A 199 -28.90 -8.00 18.94
CA GLU A 199 -29.84 -6.88 18.80
C GLU A 199 -31.02 -7.32 17.94
N ILE A 200 -32.24 -7.06 18.38
CA ILE A 200 -33.47 -7.39 17.65
C ILE A 200 -34.21 -6.07 17.39
N GLU A 201 -34.37 -5.74 16.10
CA GLU A 201 -35.16 -4.61 15.63
C GLU A 201 -36.50 -5.09 15.09
N PHE A 202 -37.59 -4.50 15.57
CA PHE A 202 -38.95 -4.77 15.14
C PHE A 202 -39.49 -3.59 14.34
N SER A 203 -39.96 -3.85 13.12
CA SER A 203 -40.60 -2.85 12.26
C SER A 203 -42.06 -3.20 11.98
N HIS A 204 -42.94 -2.20 12.10
CA HIS A 204 -44.38 -2.30 11.81
C HIS A 204 -45.21 -3.22 12.71
N PHE A 205 -44.73 -3.50 13.93
CA PHE A 205 -45.49 -4.22 14.95
C PHE A 205 -46.37 -3.28 15.78
N ASN A 206 -47.54 -3.75 16.20
CA ASN A 206 -48.34 -3.03 17.20
C ASN A 206 -47.91 -3.39 18.64
N SER A 207 -48.38 -2.62 19.62
CA SER A 207 -48.00 -2.78 21.03
C SER A 207 -48.39 -4.14 21.63
N ARG A 208 -49.51 -4.73 21.20
CA ARG A 208 -50.00 -6.04 21.67
C ARG A 208 -49.12 -7.18 21.14
N GLU A 209 -48.76 -7.12 19.86
CA GLU A 209 -47.86 -8.08 19.21
C GLU A 209 -46.46 -8.03 19.82
N LEU A 210 -45.93 -6.82 20.05
CA LEU A 210 -44.63 -6.64 20.70
C LEU A 210 -44.61 -7.23 22.11
N LYS A 211 -45.65 -6.99 22.93
CA LYS A 211 -45.73 -7.56 24.28
C LYS A 211 -45.63 -9.09 24.25
N ALA A 212 -46.37 -9.73 23.35
CA ALA A 212 -46.36 -11.18 23.19
C ALA A 212 -44.97 -11.74 22.80
N VAL A 213 -44.22 -11.03 21.96
CA VAL A 213 -42.87 -11.45 21.56
C VAL A 213 -41.85 -11.17 22.67
N THR A 214 -42.00 -10.05 23.40
CA THR A 214 -41.14 -9.74 24.55
C THR A 214 -41.29 -10.78 25.65
N ASP A 215 -42.49 -11.27 25.93
CA ASP A 215 -42.71 -12.35 26.91
C ASP A 215 -41.97 -13.63 26.51
N PHE A 216 -42.00 -13.98 25.22
CA PHE A 216 -41.23 -15.10 24.67
C PHE A 216 -39.71 -14.87 24.79
N LEU A 217 -39.21 -13.70 24.38
CA LEU A 217 -37.78 -13.34 24.48
C LEU A 217 -37.29 -13.39 25.94
N ASN A 218 -38.11 -12.96 26.89
CA ASN A 218 -37.80 -13.07 28.32
C ASN A 218 -37.68 -14.53 28.77
N SER A 219 -38.48 -15.45 28.21
CA SER A 219 -38.44 -16.87 28.59
C SER A 219 -37.18 -17.62 28.11
N ILE A 220 -36.53 -17.13 27.04
CA ILE A 220 -35.31 -17.72 26.45
C ILE A 220 -34.03 -16.93 26.78
N SER A 221 -34.18 -15.80 27.49
CA SER A 221 -33.08 -14.97 27.97
C SER A 221 -32.51 -15.55 29.27
N GLU A 222 -31.18 -15.71 29.35
CA GLU A 222 -30.53 -16.20 30.58
C GLU A 222 -30.44 -15.13 31.66
N LYS A 223 -30.49 -13.85 31.26
CA LYS A 223 -30.51 -12.74 32.21
C LYS A 223 -31.94 -12.60 32.75
N LYS A 224 -32.14 -12.92 34.04
CA LYS A 224 -33.38 -12.69 34.80
C LYS A 224 -33.78 -11.20 34.93
N SER A 225 -33.20 -10.31 34.14
CA SER A 225 -33.66 -8.93 34.02
C SER A 225 -34.94 -8.93 33.18
N HIS A 226 -36.09 -8.75 33.83
CA HIS A 226 -37.34 -8.46 33.16
C HIS A 226 -37.10 -7.32 32.16
N ILE A 227 -37.25 -7.58 30.84
CA ILE A 227 -37.37 -6.51 29.86
C ILE A 227 -38.69 -5.79 30.19
N ALA A 228 -38.62 -4.76 31.03
CA ALA A 228 -39.79 -3.99 31.39
C ALA A 228 -40.24 -3.20 30.16
N LEU A 229 -41.55 -3.16 29.89
CA LEU A 229 -42.11 -2.40 28.76
C LEU A 229 -41.67 -0.91 28.76
N SER A 230 -41.25 -0.39 29.92
CA SER A 230 -40.73 0.96 30.13
C SER A 230 -39.31 1.20 29.57
N ASP A 231 -38.50 0.16 29.36
CA ASP A 231 -37.14 0.29 28.79
C ASP A 231 -37.16 0.37 27.25
N LEU A 232 -38.33 0.22 26.64
CA LEU A 232 -38.57 0.52 25.22
C LEU A 232 -38.53 2.04 25.05
N THR A 233 -37.34 2.59 24.87
CA THR A 233 -37.14 4.01 24.57
C THR A 233 -37.85 4.37 23.26
N ILE A 234 -39.05 4.96 23.38
CA ILE A 234 -39.76 5.60 22.28
C ILE A 234 -39.03 6.93 22.02
N ARG A 235 -38.03 6.92 21.14
CA ARG A 235 -37.49 8.16 20.57
C ARG A 235 -38.53 8.72 19.59
N GLY A 236 -39.32 9.66 20.08
CA GLY A 236 -40.12 10.57 19.26
C GLY A 236 -41.56 10.14 19.00
N VAL A 237 -42.46 10.91 19.62
CA VAL A 237 -43.77 11.37 19.10
C VAL A 237 -44.95 10.37 19.06
N SER A 238 -46.08 10.88 19.59
CA SER A 238 -47.51 10.56 19.42
C SER A 238 -47.98 9.10 19.22
N SER A 239 -49.09 8.80 19.90
CA SER A 239 -49.71 7.48 20.08
C SER A 239 -50.34 6.83 18.82
N SER A 240 -49.88 7.12 17.60
CA SER A 240 -50.40 6.50 16.38
C SER A 240 -49.36 6.07 15.34
N GLU A 241 -48.06 6.27 15.56
CA GLU A 241 -47.04 5.91 14.57
C GLU A 241 -46.35 4.57 14.85
N LYS A 242 -46.27 3.73 13.81
CA LYS A 242 -45.54 2.46 13.75
C LYS A 242 -44.03 2.73 13.88
N SER A 243 -43.54 2.99 15.08
CA SER A 243 -42.12 3.19 15.37
C SER A 243 -41.35 1.86 15.39
N ASN A 244 -40.11 1.90 14.89
CA ASN A 244 -39.17 0.79 15.05
C ASN A 244 -38.79 0.63 16.53
N LYS A 245 -38.72 -0.61 17.01
CA LYS A 245 -38.30 -0.90 18.39
C LYS A 245 -37.07 -1.77 18.43
N HIS A 246 -36.14 -1.46 19.33
CA HIS A 246 -34.88 -2.20 19.50
C HIS A 246 -34.87 -2.91 20.85
N ILE A 247 -34.52 -4.19 20.86
CA ILE A 247 -34.38 -5.04 22.05
C ILE A 247 -33.01 -5.72 21.99
N THR A 248 -32.31 -5.84 23.12
CA THR A 248 -31.09 -6.66 23.21
C THR A 248 -31.40 -7.92 24.02
N ILE A 249 -30.97 -9.08 23.52
CA ILE A 249 -31.12 -10.37 24.22
C ILE A 249 -29.78 -11.11 24.32
N THR A 250 -29.56 -11.80 25.44
CA THR A 250 -28.46 -12.75 25.63
C THR A 250 -29.04 -14.14 25.84
N THR A 251 -28.62 -15.11 25.03
CA THR A 251 -29.13 -16.48 25.01
C THR A 251 -28.02 -17.49 24.69
N SER A 252 -28.17 -18.74 25.13
CA SER A 252 -27.30 -19.87 24.75
C SER A 252 -27.59 -20.43 23.36
N HIS A 253 -28.63 -19.94 22.70
CA HIS A 253 -28.98 -20.36 21.35
C HIS A 253 -28.22 -19.57 20.28
N HIS A 254 -27.49 -20.30 19.42
CA HIS A 254 -26.89 -19.74 18.22
C HIS A 254 -27.94 -19.14 17.26
N ALA A 255 -27.52 -18.20 16.41
CA ALA A 255 -28.40 -17.39 15.55
C ALA A 255 -29.34 -18.22 14.68
N SER A 256 -28.88 -19.35 14.14
CA SER A 256 -29.73 -20.26 13.35
C SER A 256 -30.86 -20.87 14.18
N LYS A 257 -30.57 -21.26 15.43
CA LYS A 257 -31.56 -21.82 16.34
C LYS A 257 -32.51 -20.74 16.87
N LEU A 258 -31.98 -19.56 17.21
CA LEU A 258 -32.80 -18.41 17.60
C LEU A 258 -33.74 -17.99 16.47
N ASN A 259 -33.26 -17.94 15.22
CA ASN A 259 -34.10 -17.65 14.05
C ASN A 259 -35.25 -18.66 13.91
N GLN A 260 -34.95 -19.95 14.06
CA GLN A 260 -35.98 -21.00 14.03
C GLN A 260 -37.00 -20.84 15.17
N LEU A 261 -36.54 -20.54 16.38
CA LEU A 261 -37.41 -20.33 17.53
C LEU A 261 -38.30 -19.09 17.36
N LEU A 262 -37.74 -17.99 16.86
CA LEU A 262 -38.48 -16.77 16.51
C LEU A 262 -39.53 -17.06 15.45
N GLN A 263 -39.14 -17.71 14.34
CA GLN A 263 -40.04 -18.09 13.25
C GLN A 263 -41.22 -18.92 13.76
N ASN A 264 -40.94 -19.96 14.58
CA ASN A 264 -41.95 -20.81 15.17
C ASN A 264 -42.92 -20.02 16.07
N GLU A 265 -42.42 -19.07 16.87
CA GLU A 265 -43.26 -18.25 17.74
C GLU A 265 -44.15 -17.29 16.93
N PHE A 266 -43.63 -16.69 15.85
CA PHE A 266 -44.44 -15.85 14.96
C PHE A 266 -45.50 -16.66 14.22
N GLU A 267 -45.18 -17.86 13.76
CA GLU A 267 -46.14 -18.78 13.14
C GLU A 267 -47.23 -19.20 14.12
N LYS A 268 -46.87 -19.57 15.35
CA LYS A 268 -47.82 -19.88 16.43
C LYS A 268 -48.77 -18.71 16.74
N LYS A 269 -48.29 -17.47 16.59
CA LYS A 269 -49.07 -16.23 16.79
C LYS A 269 -49.79 -15.77 15.51
N SER A 270 -49.65 -16.49 14.39
CA SER A 270 -50.20 -16.13 13.07
C SER A 270 -49.74 -14.75 12.57
N ILE A 271 -48.50 -14.36 12.86
CA ILE A 271 -47.91 -13.10 12.40
C ILE A 271 -46.95 -13.41 11.23
N SER A 272 -47.29 -12.95 10.02
CA SER A 272 -46.37 -13.08 8.88
C SER A 272 -45.23 -12.06 8.99
N VAL A 273 -44.01 -12.58 9.11
CA VAL A 273 -42.79 -11.76 9.29
C VAL A 273 -41.73 -12.17 8.28
N LEU A 274 -40.87 -11.22 7.93
CA LEU A 274 -39.58 -11.46 7.31
C LEU A 274 -38.50 -11.20 8.37
N ILE A 275 -37.72 -12.23 8.67
CA ILE A 275 -36.60 -12.15 9.61
C ILE A 275 -35.31 -12.12 8.81
N ASP A 276 -34.58 -10.99 8.86
CA ASP A 276 -33.23 -10.84 8.32
C ASP A 276 -32.22 -10.92 9.47
N TYR A 277 -31.17 -11.72 9.32
CA TYR A 277 -30.08 -11.81 10.29
C TYR A 277 -28.77 -11.33 9.67
N ARG A 278 -28.22 -10.26 10.24
CA ARG A 278 -26.92 -9.70 9.85
C ARG A 278 -25.86 -10.17 10.83
N SER A 279 -25.09 -11.17 10.43
CA SER A 279 -24.03 -11.77 11.25
C SER A 279 -22.90 -10.81 11.61
N THR A 280 -22.66 -9.77 10.80
CA THR A 280 -21.57 -8.80 11.04
C THR A 280 -21.80 -7.92 12.27
N ILE A 281 -23.05 -7.74 12.68
CA ILE A 281 -23.45 -6.87 13.79
C ILE A 281 -24.35 -7.62 14.79
N ASN A 282 -24.43 -8.95 14.69
CA ASN A 282 -25.30 -9.81 15.49
C ASN A 282 -26.73 -9.26 15.63
N LYS A 283 -27.32 -8.80 14.51
CA LYS A 283 -28.61 -8.11 14.51
C LYS A 283 -29.68 -8.88 13.74
N PHE A 284 -30.82 -9.08 14.37
CA PHE A 284 -32.05 -9.54 13.73
C PHE A 284 -32.92 -8.32 13.39
N THR A 285 -33.32 -8.19 12.13
CA THR A 285 -34.35 -7.24 11.71
C THR A 285 -35.60 -8.03 11.35
N ILE A 286 -36.68 -7.77 12.09
CA ILE A 286 -37.96 -8.46 11.95
C ILE A 286 -38.96 -7.46 11.40
N ILE A 287 -39.39 -7.70 10.16
CA ILE A 287 -40.31 -6.83 9.44
C ILE A 287 -41.64 -7.55 9.28
N LYS A 288 -42.73 -6.97 9.78
CA LYS A 288 -44.08 -7.50 9.54
C LYS A 288 -44.45 -7.33 8.07
N ASN A 289 -44.83 -8.42 7.40
CA ASN A 289 -45.24 -8.37 6.00
C ASN A 289 -46.63 -7.75 5.87
N LEU A 290 -46.70 -6.50 5.39
CA LEU A 290 -47.96 -5.80 5.13
C LEU A 290 -48.44 -6.14 3.70
N THR A 291 -49.19 -7.24 3.56
CA THR A 291 -50.10 -7.62 2.44
C THR A 291 -49.68 -7.41 0.96
N ALA A 292 -49.87 -8.50 0.19
CA ALA A 292 -50.03 -8.63 -1.27
C ALA A 292 -49.59 -7.46 -2.18
N ILE A 293 -48.47 -7.68 -2.87
CA ILE A 293 -47.92 -6.80 -3.91
C ILE A 293 -48.95 -6.61 -5.04
N ASN A 294 -49.32 -5.36 -5.29
CA ASN A 294 -50.23 -4.96 -6.35
C ASN A 294 -49.57 -5.18 -7.74
N TRP A 295 -50.09 -6.15 -8.50
CA TRP A 295 -49.51 -6.65 -9.76
C TRP A 295 -49.33 -5.56 -10.84
N GLN A 296 -50.08 -4.46 -10.74
CA GLN A 296 -49.97 -3.31 -11.63
C GLN A 296 -48.61 -2.60 -11.55
N TYR A 297 -47.96 -2.61 -10.38
CA TYR A 297 -46.65 -1.99 -10.19
C TYR A 297 -45.52 -2.79 -10.86
N ILE A 298 -45.64 -4.12 -10.90
CA ILE A 298 -44.63 -5.00 -11.52
C ILE A 298 -44.63 -4.84 -13.05
N SER A 299 -45.80 -4.69 -13.66
CA SER A 299 -45.89 -4.44 -15.11
C SER A 299 -45.23 -3.11 -15.52
N PHE A 300 -45.39 -2.06 -14.70
CA PHE A 300 -44.76 -0.76 -14.96
C PHE A 300 -43.24 -0.84 -14.84
N ILE A 301 -42.74 -1.51 -13.78
CA ILE A 301 -41.30 -1.73 -13.58
C ILE A 301 -40.71 -2.52 -14.76
N PHE A 302 -41.41 -3.53 -15.28
CA PHE A 302 -40.93 -4.35 -16.40
C PHE A 302 -40.80 -3.54 -17.69
N VAL A 303 -41.75 -2.64 -17.99
CA VAL A 303 -41.68 -1.73 -19.15
C VAL A 303 -40.54 -0.72 -19.00
N CYS A 304 -40.36 -0.14 -17.81
CA CYS A 304 -39.22 0.74 -17.54
C CYS A 304 -37.89 0.01 -17.70
N LEU A 305 -37.81 -1.25 -17.25
CA LEU A 305 -36.58 -2.05 -17.33
C LEU A 305 -36.23 -2.41 -18.78
N LEU A 306 -37.22 -2.73 -19.62
CA LEU A 306 -37.02 -2.91 -21.07
C LEU A 306 -36.56 -1.63 -21.77
N GLY A 307 -37.15 -0.48 -21.42
CA GLY A 307 -36.70 0.83 -21.93
C GLY A 307 -35.27 1.16 -21.51
N PHE A 308 -34.90 0.85 -20.28
CA PHE A 308 -33.54 1.06 -19.76
C PHE A 308 -32.52 0.15 -20.46
N VAL A 309 -32.89 -1.10 -20.74
CA VAL A 309 -32.05 -2.04 -21.51
C VAL A 309 -31.85 -1.54 -22.95
N ALA A 310 -32.90 -1.08 -23.62
CA ALA A 310 -32.79 -0.51 -24.96
C ALA A 310 -31.88 0.73 -24.98
N LEU A 311 -32.05 1.66 -24.03
CA LEU A 311 -31.17 2.83 -23.88
C LEU A 311 -29.72 2.41 -23.59
N TYR A 312 -29.51 1.41 -22.73
CA TYR A 312 -28.18 0.88 -22.40
C TYR A 312 -27.44 0.33 -23.64
N PHE A 313 -28.15 -0.31 -24.58
CA PHE A 313 -27.56 -0.82 -25.83
C PHE A 313 -27.37 0.26 -26.91
N TYR A 314 -28.24 1.27 -27.00
CA TYR A 314 -28.13 2.34 -28.01
C TYR A 314 -27.12 3.44 -27.65
N PHE A 315 -26.98 3.77 -26.37
CA PHE A 315 -26.07 4.81 -25.87
C PHE A 315 -24.60 4.64 -26.31
N PRO A 316 -23.98 3.44 -26.26
CA PRO A 316 -22.59 3.26 -26.70
C PRO A 316 -22.38 3.44 -28.22
N ILE A 317 -23.42 3.22 -29.04
CA ILE A 317 -23.33 3.42 -30.50
C ILE A 317 -23.31 4.91 -30.83
N LEU A 318 -24.20 5.70 -30.20
CA LEU A 318 -24.23 7.16 -30.37
C LEU A 318 -22.94 7.82 -29.90
N ASN A 319 -22.38 7.35 -28.77
CA ASN A 319 -21.15 7.91 -28.22
C ASN A 319 -19.92 7.63 -29.13
N LYS A 320 -19.89 6.50 -29.87
CA LYS A 320 -18.81 6.20 -30.84
C LYS A 320 -18.69 7.31 -31.90
N ASN A 321 -19.82 7.69 -32.50
CA ASN A 321 -19.84 8.63 -33.62
C ASN A 321 -19.42 10.04 -33.19
N ILE A 322 -19.81 10.46 -31.99
CA ILE A 322 -19.41 11.74 -31.39
C ILE A 322 -17.88 11.77 -31.17
N ILE A 323 -17.33 10.70 -30.60
CA ILE A 323 -15.89 10.59 -30.31
C ILE A 323 -15.05 10.65 -31.60
N ILE A 324 -15.42 9.88 -32.63
CA ILE A 324 -14.69 9.89 -33.91
C ILE A 324 -14.81 11.25 -34.61
N LYS A 325 -15.98 11.90 -34.53
CA LYS A 325 -16.15 13.26 -35.05
C LYS A 325 -15.21 14.25 -34.36
N ASN A 326 -15.05 14.15 -33.04
CA ASN A 326 -14.14 15.00 -32.27
C ASN A 326 -12.67 14.73 -32.62
N ILE A 327 -12.27 13.47 -32.82
CA ILE A 327 -10.92 13.11 -33.27
C ILE A 327 -10.65 13.71 -34.66
N ASN A 328 -11.57 13.54 -35.61
CA ASN A 328 -11.41 14.10 -36.95
C ASN A 328 -11.38 15.63 -36.94
N HIS A 329 -12.17 16.27 -36.07
CA HIS A 329 -12.10 17.71 -35.87
C HIS A 329 -10.73 18.15 -35.34
N ALA A 330 -10.20 17.47 -34.31
CA ALA A 330 -8.87 17.74 -33.76
C ALA A 330 -7.77 17.60 -34.83
N ILE A 331 -7.85 16.58 -35.69
CA ILE A 331 -6.94 16.39 -36.83
C ILE A 331 -7.09 17.54 -37.84
N ALA A 332 -8.32 17.95 -38.17
CA ALA A 332 -8.58 19.02 -39.13
C ALA A 332 -8.03 20.38 -38.67
N VAL A 333 -8.11 20.68 -37.37
CA VAL A 333 -7.52 21.90 -36.77
C VAL A 333 -6.02 21.73 -36.43
N LYS A 334 -5.38 20.64 -36.86
CA LYS A 334 -3.97 20.31 -36.62
C LYS A 334 -3.58 20.19 -35.14
N ASN A 335 -4.53 19.94 -34.25
CA ASN A 335 -4.26 19.63 -32.84
C ASN A 335 -4.00 18.13 -32.67
N TYR A 336 -2.84 17.69 -33.15
CA TYR A 336 -2.51 16.28 -33.27
C TYR A 336 -2.32 15.58 -31.91
N TYR A 337 -1.77 16.26 -30.90
CA TYR A 337 -1.59 15.68 -29.57
C TYR A 337 -2.92 15.44 -28.84
N LEU A 338 -3.91 16.31 -29.04
CA LEU A 338 -5.27 16.07 -28.55
C LEU A 338 -5.88 14.83 -29.23
N ALA A 339 -5.70 14.71 -30.55
CA ALA A 339 -6.17 13.54 -31.30
C ALA A 339 -5.49 12.24 -30.80
N TYR A 340 -4.18 12.24 -30.54
CA TYR A 340 -3.48 11.11 -29.93
C TYR A 340 -4.03 10.74 -28.56
N SER A 341 -4.18 11.73 -27.67
CA SER A 341 -4.70 11.51 -26.32
C SER A 341 -6.09 10.85 -26.37
N MET A 342 -6.98 11.32 -27.24
CA MET A 342 -8.29 10.70 -27.45
C MET A 342 -8.21 9.27 -28.00
N ILE A 343 -7.39 9.04 -29.03
CA ILE A 343 -7.24 7.72 -29.65
C ILE A 343 -6.64 6.70 -28.67
N ASP A 344 -5.52 7.03 -28.04
CA ASP A 344 -4.79 6.09 -27.18
C ASP A 344 -5.55 5.82 -25.87
N LYS A 345 -6.32 6.79 -25.35
CA LYS A 345 -7.23 6.59 -24.20
C LYS A 345 -8.32 5.56 -24.50
N LEU A 346 -8.79 5.50 -25.74
CA LEU A 346 -9.80 4.53 -26.17
C LEU A 346 -9.18 3.16 -26.44
N LEU A 347 -7.97 3.14 -27.02
CA LEU A 347 -7.23 1.90 -27.26
C LEU A 347 -6.79 1.23 -25.95
N SER A 348 -6.42 2.02 -24.93
CA SER A 348 -6.02 1.50 -23.61
C SER A 348 -7.20 1.03 -22.75
N LYS A 349 -8.37 1.66 -22.87
CA LYS A 349 -9.59 1.17 -22.23
C LYS A 349 -10.17 0.01 -23.03
N ASN A 350 -9.93 -1.22 -22.56
CA ASN A 350 -10.43 -2.51 -23.06
C ASN A 350 -11.98 -2.63 -23.21
N LYS A 351 -12.71 -1.52 -23.09
CA LYS A 351 -14.17 -1.41 -23.10
C LYS A 351 -14.76 -1.50 -24.52
N TYR A 352 -13.96 -1.31 -25.56
CA TYR A 352 -14.40 -1.38 -26.96
C TYR A 352 -13.95 -2.69 -27.63
N ASN A 353 -14.58 -3.80 -27.28
CA ASN A 353 -14.34 -5.14 -27.84
C ASN A 353 -14.75 -5.32 -29.33
N LYS A 354 -14.99 -4.23 -30.07
CA LYS A 354 -15.36 -4.28 -31.48
C LYS A 354 -14.13 -4.04 -32.35
N GLN A 355 -13.61 -5.11 -32.95
CA GLN A 355 -12.45 -5.12 -33.85
C GLN A 355 -12.47 -3.99 -34.89
N ALA A 356 -13.64 -3.68 -35.45
CA ALA A 356 -13.81 -2.62 -36.44
C ALA A 356 -13.50 -1.19 -35.91
N VAL A 357 -13.76 -0.92 -34.63
CA VAL A 357 -13.44 0.39 -34.02
C VAL A 357 -11.94 0.52 -33.80
N ILE A 358 -11.31 -0.57 -33.34
CA ILE A 358 -9.86 -0.62 -33.12
C ILE A 358 -9.12 -0.41 -34.45
N SER A 359 -9.57 -1.04 -35.54
CA SER A 359 -8.97 -0.83 -36.87
C SER A 359 -9.11 0.60 -37.37
N GLU A 360 -10.27 1.23 -37.16
CA GLU A 360 -10.54 2.62 -37.57
C GLU A 360 -9.65 3.61 -36.79
N LEU A 361 -9.58 3.46 -35.46
CA LEU A 361 -8.71 4.26 -34.59
C LEU A 361 -7.23 4.08 -34.92
N SER A 362 -6.81 2.85 -35.23
CA SER A 362 -5.42 2.55 -35.64
C SER A 362 -5.06 3.21 -36.96
N LEU A 363 -6.01 3.29 -37.91
CA LEU A 363 -5.81 3.96 -39.19
C LEU A 363 -5.69 5.48 -39.02
N LEU A 364 -6.54 6.08 -38.16
CA LEU A 364 -6.44 7.49 -37.80
C LEU A 364 -5.11 7.80 -37.12
N ARG A 365 -4.65 6.96 -36.19
CA ARG A 365 -3.35 7.12 -35.54
C ARG A 365 -2.20 7.15 -36.55
N LYS A 366 -2.16 6.18 -37.48
CA LYS A 366 -1.16 6.14 -38.57
C LYS A 366 -1.20 7.37 -39.48
N LYS A 367 -2.39 7.95 -39.70
CA LYS A 367 -2.53 9.20 -40.48
C LYS A 367 -1.88 10.38 -39.74
N ILE A 368 -2.04 10.45 -38.42
CA ILE A 368 -1.41 11.48 -37.59
C ILE A 368 0.11 11.27 -37.53
N ASP A 369 0.59 10.02 -37.43
CA ASP A 369 2.04 9.69 -37.40
C ASP A 369 2.76 10.25 -38.64
N ARG A 370 2.09 10.30 -39.80
CA ARG A 370 2.63 10.89 -41.05
C ARG A 370 2.55 12.42 -41.12
N SER A 371 1.76 13.03 -40.24
CA SER A 371 1.45 14.47 -40.26
C SER A 371 2.34 15.28 -39.31
N ILE A 372 2.91 14.65 -38.28
CA ILE A 372 3.88 15.28 -37.38
C ILE A 372 5.30 15.09 -37.91
N ILE A 373 6.00 16.19 -38.12
CA ILE A 373 7.43 16.17 -38.44
C ILE A 373 8.19 16.14 -37.12
N SER A 374 8.78 14.98 -36.81
CA SER A 374 9.59 14.82 -35.61
C SER A 374 10.88 15.62 -35.72
N ILE A 375 11.36 16.15 -34.59
CA ILE A 375 12.68 16.81 -34.55
C ILE A 375 13.76 15.77 -34.85
N THR A 376 14.75 16.13 -35.66
CA THR A 376 15.85 15.25 -36.07
C THR A 376 17.20 15.85 -35.68
N GLY A 377 18.20 14.97 -35.54
CA GLY A 377 19.57 15.37 -35.21
C GLY A 377 19.77 15.75 -33.74
N ASN A 378 20.86 16.47 -33.49
CA ASN A 378 21.21 16.90 -32.14
C ASN A 378 20.34 18.08 -31.69
N VAL A 379 19.97 18.14 -30.41
CA VAL A 379 19.12 19.21 -29.86
C VAL A 379 19.63 19.68 -28.50
N VAL A 380 19.40 20.95 -28.19
CA VAL A 380 19.53 21.47 -26.83
C VAL A 380 18.13 21.62 -26.25
N ALA A 381 17.90 21.03 -25.08
CA ALA A 381 16.64 21.20 -24.38
C ALA A 381 16.59 22.53 -23.62
N ASN A 382 15.38 22.99 -23.32
CA ASN A 382 15.16 24.24 -22.60
C ASN A 382 14.36 24.02 -21.31
N LYS A 383 14.08 25.13 -20.59
CA LYS A 383 13.33 25.15 -19.32
C LYS A 383 13.94 24.19 -18.28
N ALA A 384 13.19 23.20 -17.78
CA ALA A 384 13.66 22.28 -16.74
C ALA A 384 14.85 21.39 -17.17
N LEU A 385 15.14 21.32 -18.48
CA LEU A 385 16.31 20.64 -19.05
C LEU A 385 17.27 21.63 -19.73
N ALA A 386 17.27 22.90 -19.34
CA ALA A 386 18.25 23.87 -19.85
C ALA A 386 19.69 23.37 -19.60
N GLY A 387 20.55 23.49 -20.61
CA GLY A 387 21.94 22.99 -20.58
C GLY A 387 22.10 21.51 -20.96
N VAL A 388 21.01 20.80 -21.27
CA VAL A 388 21.06 19.39 -21.69
C VAL A 388 21.13 19.30 -23.22
N HIS A 389 22.20 18.69 -23.71
CA HIS A 389 22.46 18.43 -25.12
C HIS A 389 22.19 16.96 -25.45
N PHE A 390 21.21 16.67 -26.30
CA PHE A 390 20.96 15.33 -26.81
C PHE A 390 21.70 15.14 -28.14
N LEU A 391 22.48 14.06 -28.20
CA LEU A 391 23.35 13.71 -29.32
C LEU A 391 22.88 12.37 -29.89
N THR A 392 22.58 12.32 -31.18
CA THR A 392 21.92 11.15 -31.81
C THR A 392 22.88 10.26 -32.59
N GLU A 393 24.14 10.67 -32.66
CA GLU A 393 25.14 10.06 -33.52
C GLU A 393 25.79 8.87 -32.83
N THR A 394 26.16 7.86 -33.61
CA THR A 394 26.78 6.63 -33.06
C THR A 394 28.26 6.82 -32.76
N LYS A 395 28.86 7.91 -33.22
CA LYS A 395 30.23 8.32 -32.93
C LYS A 395 30.27 9.80 -32.58
N LEU A 396 31.02 10.12 -31.54
CA LEU A 396 31.14 11.48 -31.03
C LEU A 396 32.61 11.78 -30.74
N ASP A 397 33.21 12.71 -31.47
CA ASP A 397 34.58 13.15 -31.24
C ASP A 397 34.62 14.25 -30.19
N LEU A 398 35.42 14.04 -29.15
CA LEU A 398 35.77 15.06 -28.17
C LEU A 398 36.91 15.91 -28.71
N GLY A 399 36.92 17.21 -28.44
CA GLY A 399 38.07 18.07 -28.77
C GLY A 399 37.95 19.49 -28.24
N LYS A 400 38.97 20.29 -28.56
CA LYS A 400 39.03 21.71 -28.22
C LYS A 400 38.06 22.53 -29.06
N LYS A 401 37.36 23.48 -28.43
CA LYS A 401 36.54 24.48 -29.08
C LYS A 401 37.41 25.43 -29.92
N THR A 402 37.07 25.64 -31.19
CA THR A 402 37.76 26.60 -32.07
C THR A 402 37.05 27.96 -32.05
N GLN A 403 37.77 29.05 -32.32
CA GLN A 403 37.23 30.43 -32.31
C GLN A 403 36.04 30.64 -33.27
N THR A 404 35.91 29.81 -34.30
CA THR A 404 34.81 29.83 -35.28
C THR A 404 33.53 29.13 -34.79
N GLN A 405 33.56 28.45 -33.65
CA GLN A 405 32.41 27.76 -33.05
C GLN A 405 31.74 28.68 -32.02
N GLU A 406 31.11 29.75 -32.50
CA GLU A 406 30.27 30.59 -31.64
C GLU A 406 28.95 29.87 -31.30
N HIS A 407 28.67 29.85 -29.99
CA HIS A 407 27.44 29.71 -29.19
C HIS A 407 26.11 29.10 -29.70
N SER A 408 25.94 28.64 -30.94
CA SER A 408 24.60 28.19 -31.38
C SER A 408 24.55 27.11 -32.45
N VAL A 409 25.67 26.71 -33.05
CA VAL A 409 25.67 25.59 -34.01
C VAL A 409 26.07 24.31 -33.30
N ILE A 410 25.10 23.46 -33.00
CA ILE A 410 25.38 22.07 -32.64
C ILE A 410 25.99 21.40 -33.87
N VAL A 411 27.31 21.44 -33.99
CA VAL A 411 27.99 20.75 -35.09
C VAL A 411 27.82 19.25 -34.88
N ASN A 412 27.31 18.57 -35.90
CA ASN A 412 27.06 17.13 -35.87
C ASN A 412 28.33 16.38 -35.45
N ASN A 413 28.17 15.39 -34.58
CA ASN A 413 29.19 14.42 -34.16
C ASN A 413 30.34 14.94 -33.28
N HIS A 414 30.26 16.15 -32.73
CA HIS A 414 31.35 16.71 -31.91
C HIS A 414 30.90 17.11 -30.50
N LEU A 415 31.73 16.80 -29.50
CA LEU A 415 31.69 17.36 -28.15
C LEU A 415 32.90 18.27 -28.01
N VAL A 416 32.67 19.57 -27.84
CA VAL A 416 33.74 20.55 -27.70
C VAL A 416 33.74 21.18 -26.32
N LEU A 417 34.94 21.38 -25.77
CA LEU A 417 35.16 22.07 -24.50
C LEU A 417 36.15 23.22 -24.71
N GLY A 418 36.01 24.28 -23.92
CA GLY A 418 36.90 25.45 -23.95
C GLY A 418 38.27 25.23 -23.28
N TYR A 419 38.60 23.99 -22.89
CA TYR A 419 39.86 23.68 -22.22
C TYR A 419 41.04 23.73 -23.21
N LYS A 420 41.99 24.64 -22.99
CA LYS A 420 43.04 24.97 -23.98
C LYS A 420 44.02 23.82 -24.25
N GLN A 421 44.20 22.91 -23.29
CA GLN A 421 45.09 21.76 -23.41
C GLN A 421 44.46 20.56 -24.14
N LEU A 422 43.21 20.68 -24.59
CA LEU A 422 42.65 19.66 -25.47
C LEU A 422 43.25 19.76 -26.87
N ASP A 423 43.39 18.60 -27.49
CA ASP A 423 43.69 18.50 -28.91
C ASP A 423 42.48 18.88 -29.77
N GLU A 424 42.75 19.12 -31.04
CA GLU A 424 41.72 19.34 -32.05
C GLU A 424 40.82 18.11 -32.23
N LEU A 425 39.63 18.33 -32.78
CA LEU A 425 38.68 17.26 -33.11
C LEU A 425 39.35 16.15 -33.95
N GLY A 426 39.02 14.90 -33.63
CA GLY A 426 39.57 13.72 -34.28
C GLY A 426 40.96 13.28 -33.81
N LYS A 427 41.64 14.08 -32.97
CA LYS A 427 42.94 13.73 -32.35
C LYS A 427 42.83 13.37 -30.86
N GLN A 428 41.79 13.81 -30.15
CA GLN A 428 41.60 13.53 -28.72
C GLN A 428 40.95 12.15 -28.45
N CYS A 429 39.73 12.11 -27.91
CA CYS A 429 39.01 10.91 -27.52
C CYS A 429 37.72 10.80 -28.33
N GLN A 430 37.31 9.60 -28.70
CA GLN A 430 36.05 9.35 -29.42
C GLN A 430 35.16 8.41 -28.61
N PHE A 431 33.89 8.79 -28.44
CA PHE A 431 32.84 7.93 -27.90
C PHE A 431 32.16 7.18 -29.05
N ILE A 432 31.90 5.89 -28.86
CA ILE A 432 31.33 5.01 -29.87
C ILE A 432 30.19 4.20 -29.26
N TYR A 433 29.02 4.23 -29.89
CA TYR A 433 27.93 3.32 -29.58
C TYR A 433 27.86 2.20 -30.61
N LYS A 434 28.12 0.96 -30.19
CA LYS A 434 28.10 -0.24 -31.04
C LYS A 434 27.61 -1.45 -30.26
N ASN A 435 26.82 -2.30 -30.90
CA ASN A 435 26.31 -3.54 -30.31
C ASN A 435 25.62 -3.32 -28.94
N SER A 436 24.84 -2.24 -28.81
CA SER A 436 24.17 -1.83 -27.56
C SER A 436 25.10 -1.49 -26.38
N HIS A 437 26.36 -1.17 -26.66
CA HIS A 437 27.34 -0.76 -25.65
C HIS A 437 28.04 0.53 -26.07
N PHE A 438 28.51 1.28 -25.08
CA PHE A 438 29.32 2.48 -25.28
C PHE A 438 30.80 2.16 -25.06
N TYR A 439 31.66 2.73 -25.89
CA TYR A 439 33.10 2.59 -25.84
C TYR A 439 33.76 3.96 -25.95
N ILE A 440 34.97 4.06 -25.43
CA ILE A 440 35.87 5.20 -25.60
C ILE A 440 37.14 4.69 -26.26
N VAL A 441 37.68 5.48 -27.18
CA VAL A 441 38.99 5.23 -27.79
C VAL A 441 39.79 6.51 -27.81
N ASP A 442 41.07 6.41 -27.46
CA ASP A 442 42.04 7.48 -27.66
C ASP A 442 42.47 7.48 -29.15
N LYS A 443 42.37 8.64 -29.80
CA LYS A 443 42.68 8.85 -31.21
C LYS A 443 44.14 9.25 -31.45
N GLY A 444 44.97 9.26 -30.41
CA GLY A 444 46.37 9.66 -30.47
C GLY A 444 46.56 11.04 -29.85
N SER A 445 45.93 11.27 -28.72
CA SER A 445 45.98 12.54 -28.02
C SER A 445 47.40 12.85 -27.52
N LEU A 446 47.84 14.10 -27.70
CA LEU A 446 49.13 14.62 -27.26
C LEU A 446 49.28 14.52 -25.75
N HIS A 447 48.21 14.84 -25.03
CA HIS A 447 48.18 14.87 -23.57
C HIS A 447 47.47 13.65 -22.93
N GLY A 448 47.18 12.62 -23.72
CA GLY A 448 46.60 11.36 -23.24
C GLY A 448 45.14 11.46 -22.76
N CYS A 449 44.45 10.32 -22.81
CA CYS A 449 43.21 10.09 -22.09
C CYS A 449 43.40 8.97 -21.04
N GLN A 450 42.84 9.12 -19.84
CA GLN A 450 42.86 8.09 -18.79
C GLN A 450 41.41 7.79 -18.36
N TYR A 451 41.03 6.51 -18.36
CA TYR A 451 39.68 6.03 -18.01
C TYR A 451 39.74 5.16 -16.76
N ASN A 452 39.04 5.56 -15.69
CA ASN A 452 39.07 4.90 -14.37
C ASN A 452 40.50 4.53 -13.94
N ASP A 453 41.36 5.54 -13.93
CA ASP A 453 42.78 5.43 -13.57
C ASP A 453 43.66 4.58 -14.51
N ILE A 454 43.14 4.11 -15.64
CA ILE A 454 43.90 3.36 -16.65
C ILE A 454 44.11 4.23 -17.89
N ARG A 455 45.38 4.45 -18.28
CA ARG A 455 45.71 5.17 -19.52
C ARG A 455 45.15 4.40 -20.73
N LEU A 456 44.43 5.10 -21.60
CA LEU A 456 43.94 4.52 -22.84
C LEU A 456 45.09 4.40 -23.85
N LEU A 457 45.25 3.21 -24.42
CA LEU A 457 46.16 3.02 -25.55
C LEU A 457 45.47 3.50 -26.83
N GLN A 458 46.24 4.16 -27.71
CA GLN A 458 45.72 4.63 -28.99
C GLN A 458 45.03 3.49 -29.76
N GLY A 459 43.84 3.76 -30.27
CA GLY A 459 43.06 2.82 -31.07
C GLY A 459 42.39 1.68 -30.29
N HIS A 460 42.67 1.52 -28.99
CA HIS A 460 42.05 0.47 -28.17
C HIS A 460 40.70 0.92 -27.60
N LEU A 461 39.71 0.05 -27.69
CA LEU A 461 38.36 0.30 -27.17
C LEU A 461 38.30 -0.03 -25.68
N ALA A 462 37.96 0.95 -24.86
CA ALA A 462 37.56 0.75 -23.48
C ALA A 462 36.03 0.82 -23.39
N GLN A 463 35.39 -0.25 -22.90
CA GLN A 463 33.94 -0.25 -22.70
C GLN A 463 33.56 0.61 -21.50
N VAL A 464 32.59 1.51 -21.70
CA VAL A 464 32.10 2.39 -20.65
C VAL A 464 31.23 1.62 -19.66
N LYS A 465 31.50 1.81 -18.37
CA LYS A 465 30.70 1.38 -17.23
C LYS A 465 30.02 2.57 -16.56
N SER A 466 28.93 2.36 -15.83
CA SER A 466 28.32 3.41 -15.00
C SER A 466 29.30 3.91 -13.93
N ASN A 467 29.10 5.14 -13.45
CA ASN A 467 29.93 5.79 -12.44
C ASN A 467 31.43 5.82 -12.78
N SER A 468 31.76 6.03 -14.06
CA SER A 468 33.16 6.10 -14.50
C SER A 468 33.64 7.54 -14.65
N ILE A 469 34.95 7.73 -14.61
CA ILE A 469 35.62 9.00 -14.82
C ILE A 469 36.58 8.89 -16.00
N LEU A 470 36.47 9.83 -16.93
CA LEU A 470 37.43 10.04 -18.01
C LEU A 470 38.21 11.31 -17.72
N PHE A 471 39.50 11.16 -17.46
CA PHE A 471 40.46 12.25 -17.40
C PHE A 471 40.97 12.54 -18.81
N ILE A 472 40.95 13.80 -19.20
CA ILE A 472 41.29 14.24 -20.56
C ILE A 472 42.43 15.25 -20.43
N ALA A 473 43.44 15.13 -21.30
CA ALA A 473 44.67 15.91 -21.21
C ALA A 473 45.36 15.72 -19.84
N ASN A 474 45.60 14.44 -19.53
CA ASN A 474 46.03 13.95 -18.23
C ASN A 474 47.56 13.93 -18.05
N ASP A 475 48.33 13.94 -19.13
CA ASP A 475 49.79 13.90 -19.16
C ASP A 475 50.40 15.31 -19.22
N THR A 476 49.71 16.32 -18.68
CA THR A 476 50.29 17.65 -18.51
C THR A 476 51.05 17.69 -17.18
N ASP A 477 52.15 18.47 -17.10
CA ASP A 477 52.94 18.67 -15.87
C ASP A 477 52.18 19.46 -14.77
N GLN A 478 50.85 19.41 -14.78
CA GLN A 478 49.99 20.11 -13.83
C GLN A 478 49.73 19.25 -12.60
N GLU A 479 49.87 19.85 -11.41
CA GLU A 479 49.61 19.18 -10.14
C GLU A 479 48.15 18.72 -9.99
N LEU A 480 47.21 19.40 -10.67
CA LEU A 480 45.77 19.11 -10.61
C LEU A 480 45.20 18.79 -11.99
N LYS A 481 44.66 17.57 -12.13
CA LYS A 481 44.00 17.08 -13.33
C LYS A 481 42.56 17.59 -13.41
N VAL A 482 42.38 18.77 -14.01
CA VAL A 482 41.13 19.54 -13.95
C VAL A 482 40.04 19.05 -14.90
N CYS A 483 40.40 18.58 -16.09
CA CYS A 483 39.43 18.21 -17.13
C CYS A 483 38.98 16.75 -16.96
N GLN A 484 37.94 16.57 -16.15
CA GLN A 484 37.37 15.26 -15.83
C GLN A 484 35.91 15.19 -16.25
N LEU A 485 35.56 14.21 -17.09
CA LEU A 485 34.18 13.87 -17.41
C LEU A 485 33.69 12.71 -16.54
N LYS A 486 32.57 12.92 -15.86
CA LYS A 486 31.75 11.86 -15.27
C LYS A 486 30.92 11.21 -16.36
N LEU A 487 30.99 9.89 -16.43
CA LEU A 487 30.32 9.06 -17.41
C LEU A 487 29.36 8.10 -16.71
N ASN A 488 28.09 8.17 -17.07
CA ASN A 488 27.04 7.32 -16.51
C ASN A 488 26.20 6.68 -17.61
N LEU A 489 25.84 5.41 -17.43
CA LEU A 489 24.83 4.78 -18.26
C LEU A 489 23.46 4.95 -17.60
N SER A 490 22.43 5.14 -18.41
CA SER A 490 21.04 5.17 -17.94
C SER A 490 20.70 3.89 -17.17
N GLN A 491 20.14 4.02 -15.96
CA GLN A 491 20.03 2.95 -14.96
C GLN A 491 19.05 1.84 -15.38
N TYR A 492 17.91 2.20 -15.95
CA TYR A 492 16.85 1.26 -16.32
C TYR A 492 17.03 0.66 -17.72
N ASP A 493 17.80 1.34 -18.56
CA ASP A 493 18.13 0.91 -19.90
C ASP A 493 19.48 1.52 -20.27
N PRO A 494 20.56 0.74 -20.37
CA PRO A 494 21.92 1.24 -20.65
C PRO A 494 22.10 1.66 -22.12
N SER A 495 21.02 2.09 -22.78
CA SER A 495 20.98 2.57 -24.16
C SER A 495 21.19 4.09 -24.27
N ALA A 496 21.71 4.74 -23.25
CA ALA A 496 22.13 6.15 -23.28
C ALA A 496 23.33 6.38 -22.36
N LEU A 497 24.28 7.19 -22.83
CA LEU A 497 25.45 7.64 -22.09
C LEU A 497 25.25 9.10 -21.69
N ILE A 498 25.27 9.37 -20.39
CA ILE A 498 25.15 10.68 -19.78
C ILE A 498 26.55 11.13 -19.37
N MET A 499 26.95 12.31 -19.84
CA MET A 499 28.27 12.89 -19.65
C MET A 499 28.14 14.27 -19.04
N SER A 500 28.97 14.57 -18.04
CA SER A 500 29.01 15.88 -17.37
C SER A 500 30.40 16.11 -16.81
N LEU A 501 30.81 17.37 -16.63
CA LEU A 501 32.09 17.67 -15.99
C LEU A 501 32.05 17.39 -14.48
N ASN A 502 33.18 16.96 -13.93
CA ASN A 502 33.35 16.83 -12.49
C ASN A 502 33.76 18.21 -11.91
N PRO A 503 32.93 18.86 -11.07
CA PRO A 503 33.29 20.16 -10.51
C PRO A 503 34.31 20.05 -9.37
N ALA A 504 34.49 18.86 -8.77
CA ALA A 504 35.29 18.71 -7.55
C ALA A 504 36.76 19.18 -7.70
N PRO A 505 37.50 18.82 -8.76
CA PRO A 505 38.88 19.28 -8.95
C PRO A 505 39.00 20.80 -9.11
N LEU A 506 37.97 21.44 -9.68
CA LEU A 506 37.97 22.88 -9.96
C LEU A 506 37.80 23.72 -8.68
N SER A 507 37.22 23.15 -7.62
CA SER A 507 37.03 23.84 -6.34
C SER A 507 38.34 24.13 -5.59
N PHE A 508 39.46 23.52 -6.01
CA PHE A 508 40.77 23.67 -5.38
C PHE A 508 41.69 24.64 -6.14
N LEU A 509 41.21 25.30 -7.20
CA LEU A 509 42.00 26.21 -8.02
C LEU A 509 41.56 27.66 -7.88
N ASP A 510 42.53 28.56 -8.00
CA ASP A 510 42.24 29.99 -8.14
C ASP A 510 41.50 30.24 -9.47
N PHE A 511 40.42 31.02 -9.40
CA PHE A 511 39.60 31.38 -10.55
C PHE A 511 40.41 32.09 -11.63
N SER A 512 41.39 32.92 -11.25
CA SER A 512 42.24 33.67 -12.18
C SER A 512 43.13 32.74 -13.01
N ASP A 513 43.73 31.73 -12.39
CA ASP A 513 44.54 30.72 -13.05
C ASP A 513 43.69 29.79 -13.93
N LEU A 514 42.50 29.40 -13.43
CA LEU A 514 41.58 28.57 -14.20
C LEU A 514 41.08 29.28 -15.46
N ALA A 515 40.79 30.58 -15.40
CA ALA A 515 40.35 31.36 -16.56
C ALA A 515 41.43 31.45 -17.66
N LEU A 516 42.72 31.38 -17.30
CA LEU A 516 43.81 31.38 -18.28
C LEU A 516 43.85 30.08 -19.09
N VAL A 517 43.55 28.92 -18.48
CA VAL A 517 43.63 27.60 -19.13
C VAL A 517 42.26 27.12 -19.64
N TRP A 518 41.17 27.58 -19.04
CA TRP A 518 39.79 27.22 -19.36
C TRP A 518 38.84 28.43 -19.26
N PRO A 519 38.85 29.34 -20.25
CA PRO A 519 38.02 30.55 -20.23
C PRO A 519 36.52 30.25 -20.11
N ASP A 520 36.03 29.19 -20.77
CA ASP A 520 34.62 28.83 -20.83
C ASP A 520 34.18 27.82 -19.74
N HIS A 521 34.95 27.64 -18.65
CA HIS A 521 34.71 26.55 -17.70
C HIS A 521 33.31 26.59 -17.05
N GLU A 522 32.80 27.77 -16.68
CA GLU A 522 31.46 27.90 -16.11
C GLU A 522 30.36 27.47 -17.10
N LEU A 523 30.51 27.85 -18.37
CA LEU A 523 29.58 27.46 -19.42
C LEU A 523 29.62 25.96 -19.68
N ASP A 524 30.81 25.37 -19.67
CA ASP A 524 30.97 23.93 -19.88
C ASP A 524 30.49 23.10 -18.68
N LEU A 525 30.66 23.60 -17.45
CA LEU A 525 30.19 22.93 -16.22
C LEU A 525 28.67 22.83 -16.15
N ASN A 526 27.96 23.79 -16.71
CA ASN A 526 26.50 23.81 -16.74
C ASN A 526 25.90 22.90 -17.83
N LYS A 527 26.74 22.23 -18.64
CA LYS A 527 26.29 21.34 -19.70
C LYS A 527 26.21 19.89 -19.25
N ILE A 528 25.17 19.22 -19.74
CA ILE A 528 25.03 17.76 -19.68
C ILE A 528 24.88 17.26 -21.10
N TRP A 529 25.71 16.31 -21.52
CA TRP A 529 25.61 15.69 -22.82
C TRP A 529 25.02 14.29 -22.71
N VAL A 530 24.04 13.97 -23.53
CA VAL A 530 23.35 12.69 -23.57
C VAL A 530 23.53 12.09 -24.95
N MET A 531 24.42 11.11 -25.08
CA MET A 531 24.57 10.33 -26.30
C MET A 531 23.51 9.21 -26.30
N LEU A 532 22.54 9.33 -27.20
CA LEU A 532 21.41 8.41 -27.31
C LEU A 532 21.78 7.20 -28.17
N GLY A 533 21.69 6.01 -27.58
CA GLY A 533 21.76 4.74 -28.31
C GLY A 533 20.41 4.28 -28.82
N LYS A 534 19.45 4.04 -27.90
CA LYS A 534 18.03 3.74 -28.24
C LYS A 534 17.07 4.67 -27.53
N ARG A 535 17.25 4.84 -26.22
CA ARG A 535 16.43 5.68 -25.37
C ARG A 535 17.13 5.99 -24.05
N VAL A 536 16.67 7.05 -23.39
CA VAL A 536 17.08 7.48 -22.05
C VAL A 536 15.86 7.53 -21.13
N ALA A 537 16.02 7.06 -19.90
CA ALA A 537 15.01 7.16 -18.86
C ALA A 537 14.91 8.59 -18.32
N LEU A 538 13.71 9.07 -18.04
CA LEU A 538 13.45 10.35 -17.38
C LEU A 538 12.68 10.10 -16.08
N GLY A 539 13.25 10.51 -14.96
CA GLY A 539 12.64 10.45 -13.63
C GLY A 539 12.56 11.83 -12.98
N LEU A 540 12.00 11.90 -11.77
CA LEU A 540 11.97 13.13 -10.97
C LEU A 540 12.56 12.89 -9.59
N LYS A 541 13.40 13.82 -9.15
CA LYS A 541 13.86 13.91 -7.75
C LYS A 541 12.81 14.61 -6.88
N GLU A 542 12.98 14.49 -5.56
CA GLU A 542 12.14 15.13 -4.54
C GLU A 542 12.00 16.66 -4.66
N LYS A 543 12.89 17.32 -5.42
CA LYS A 543 12.89 18.79 -5.65
C LYS A 543 12.32 19.22 -7.01
N GLY A 544 11.64 18.34 -7.74
CA GLY A 544 11.12 18.68 -9.07
C GLY A 544 12.22 18.92 -10.12
N ILE A 545 13.37 18.28 -9.95
CA ILE A 545 14.47 18.29 -10.93
C ILE A 545 14.39 16.98 -11.72
N ILE A 546 14.44 17.08 -13.05
CA ILE A 546 14.41 15.91 -13.92
C ILE A 546 15.75 15.17 -13.80
N ASP A 547 15.67 13.89 -13.45
CA ASP A 547 16.82 13.00 -13.36
C ASP A 547 17.00 12.23 -14.67
N ILE A 548 17.95 12.68 -15.49
CA ILE A 548 18.24 12.11 -16.81
C ILE A 548 18.99 10.79 -16.65
N GLY A 549 18.50 9.75 -17.31
CA GLY A 549 18.98 8.38 -17.15
C GLY A 549 18.65 7.77 -15.79
N CYS A 550 17.94 8.50 -14.92
CA CYS A 550 17.68 8.14 -13.52
C CYS A 550 18.98 7.79 -12.76
N ILE A 551 20.11 8.40 -13.12
CA ILE A 551 21.44 8.03 -12.60
C ILE A 551 21.59 8.33 -11.11
N ASN A 552 20.67 9.11 -10.54
CA ASN A 552 20.64 9.44 -9.12
C ASN A 552 19.56 8.65 -8.36
N GLY A 553 19.00 7.59 -8.96
CA GLY A 553 18.04 6.69 -8.32
C GLY A 553 16.58 7.16 -8.36
N ALA A 554 16.23 8.15 -9.18
CA ALA A 554 14.85 8.56 -9.35
C ALA A 554 14.00 7.46 -10.02
N ASP A 555 12.73 7.38 -9.63
CA ASP A 555 11.77 6.53 -10.31
C ASP A 555 11.55 6.97 -11.76
N VAL A 556 11.70 6.04 -12.70
CA VAL A 556 11.41 6.31 -14.11
C VAL A 556 9.91 6.62 -14.32
N LEU A 557 9.64 7.68 -15.06
CA LEU A 557 8.30 8.16 -15.41
C LEU A 557 8.04 8.14 -16.93
N ALA A 558 9.07 8.43 -17.73
CA ALA A 558 9.00 8.42 -19.18
C ALA A 558 10.32 7.96 -19.81
N TYR A 559 10.27 7.58 -21.09
CA TYR A 559 11.45 7.33 -21.91
C TYR A 559 11.47 8.29 -23.10
N LEU A 560 12.61 8.95 -23.31
CA LEU A 560 12.89 9.71 -24.52
C LEU A 560 13.73 8.82 -25.46
N SER A 561 13.31 8.65 -26.69
CA SER A 561 13.94 7.77 -27.68
C SER A 561 14.18 8.48 -29.00
N TYR A 562 15.13 7.97 -29.78
CA TYR A 562 15.43 8.48 -31.11
C TYR A 562 15.36 7.37 -32.16
N ASN A 563 14.60 7.58 -33.22
CA ASN A 563 14.53 6.69 -34.38
C ASN A 563 14.17 7.51 -35.63
N SER A 564 15.19 8.10 -36.27
CA SER A 564 15.02 9.10 -37.34
C SER A 564 14.13 10.27 -36.93
N GLY A 565 14.09 10.57 -35.63
CA GLY A 565 13.18 11.52 -35.00
C GLY A 565 13.07 11.28 -33.49
N TYR A 566 12.81 12.33 -32.70
CA TYR A 566 12.55 12.20 -31.26
C TYR A 566 11.13 11.71 -30.98
N PHE A 567 11.03 10.78 -30.03
CA PHE A 567 9.77 10.25 -29.51
C PHE A 567 9.83 10.15 -27.99
N ILE A 568 8.68 10.34 -27.33
CA ILE A 568 8.53 10.14 -25.89
C ILE A 568 7.39 9.19 -25.57
N GLU A 569 7.58 8.35 -24.56
CA GLU A 569 6.58 7.38 -24.10
C GLU A 569 6.53 7.30 -22.57
N PRO A 570 5.36 7.11 -21.96
CA PRO A 570 5.24 6.90 -20.52
C PRO A 570 5.67 5.47 -20.14
N VAL A 571 6.04 5.29 -18.88
CA VAL A 571 6.25 3.94 -18.32
C VAL A 571 4.91 3.21 -18.21
N LYS A 572 4.85 1.97 -18.72
CA LYS A 572 3.64 1.14 -18.65
C LYS A 572 3.18 0.94 -17.20
N ASN A 573 1.87 0.92 -16.97
CA ASN A 573 1.22 0.65 -15.68
C ASN A 573 1.45 1.68 -14.56
N LYS A 574 2.07 2.84 -14.83
CA LYS A 574 2.09 3.98 -13.89
C LYS A 574 1.00 4.99 -14.28
N VAL A 575 0.47 5.72 -13.30
CA VAL A 575 -0.44 6.85 -13.55
C VAL A 575 0.26 7.83 -14.50
N THR A 576 -0.42 8.22 -15.58
CA THR A 576 0.15 9.07 -16.63
C THR A 576 0.49 10.47 -16.08
N LYS A 577 1.75 10.65 -15.70
CA LYS A 577 2.34 11.96 -15.32
C LYS A 577 2.98 12.69 -16.50
N LEU A 578 2.83 12.18 -17.73
CA LEU A 578 3.43 12.74 -18.93
C LEU A 578 2.36 13.43 -19.79
N LYS A 579 2.63 14.68 -20.18
CA LYS A 579 1.79 15.45 -21.11
C LYS A 579 2.62 16.08 -22.22
N ILE A 580 1.99 16.30 -23.38
CA ILE A 580 2.53 17.16 -24.46
C ILE A 580 1.44 18.18 -24.81
N ASN A 581 1.78 19.47 -24.81
CA ASN A 581 0.83 20.58 -25.05
C ASN A 581 -0.43 20.45 -24.17
N ASN A 582 -0.22 20.10 -22.90
CA ASN A 582 -1.24 19.83 -21.88
C ASN A 582 -2.18 18.64 -22.17
N GLN A 583 -1.82 17.74 -23.10
CA GLN A 583 -2.56 16.52 -23.41
C GLN A 583 -1.87 15.30 -22.82
N GLU A 584 -2.62 14.44 -22.12
CA GLU A 584 -2.09 13.20 -21.55
C GLU A 584 -1.56 12.26 -22.63
N VAL A 585 -0.34 11.75 -22.40
CA VAL A 585 0.34 10.81 -23.30
C VAL A 585 0.18 9.39 -22.77
N TYR A 586 -0.49 8.52 -23.52
CA TYR A 586 -0.73 7.13 -23.12
C TYR A 586 0.15 6.11 -23.85
N SER A 587 0.79 6.52 -24.96
CA SER A 587 1.66 5.66 -25.78
C SER A 587 2.84 6.45 -26.34
N LYS A 588 3.70 5.80 -27.13
CA LYS A 588 4.84 6.44 -27.79
C LYS A 588 4.39 7.44 -28.85
N LEU A 589 4.75 8.72 -28.66
CA LEU A 589 4.40 9.81 -29.57
C LEU A 589 5.64 10.50 -30.15
N PRO A 590 5.61 10.94 -31.42
CA PRO A 590 6.65 11.81 -31.99
C PRO A 590 6.62 13.20 -31.32
N ILE A 591 7.78 13.86 -31.28
CA ILE A 591 7.95 15.21 -30.72
C ILE A 591 8.28 16.17 -31.87
N ASP A 592 7.45 17.17 -32.09
CA ASP A 592 7.72 18.28 -32.99
C ASP A 592 8.39 19.47 -32.28
N LYS A 593 8.91 20.42 -33.06
CA LYS A 593 9.63 21.61 -32.56
C LYS A 593 8.82 22.51 -31.64
N ASN A 594 7.49 22.40 -31.66
CA ASN A 594 6.60 23.23 -30.85
C ASN A 594 6.05 22.45 -29.65
N ALA A 595 6.52 21.23 -29.41
CA ALA A 595 6.05 20.39 -28.33
C ALA A 595 6.55 20.91 -26.98
N LEU A 596 5.62 21.31 -26.13
CA LEU A 596 5.88 21.55 -24.71
C LEU A 596 5.57 20.26 -23.93
N ILE A 597 6.62 19.63 -23.41
CA ILE A 597 6.53 18.39 -22.66
C ILE A 597 6.43 18.73 -21.17
N THR A 598 5.46 18.14 -20.47
CA THR A 598 5.32 18.25 -19.03
C THR A 598 5.50 16.88 -18.40
N LEU A 599 6.47 16.74 -17.51
CA LEU A 599 6.68 15.54 -16.69
C LEU A 599 6.36 15.88 -15.23
N SER A 600 5.22 15.39 -14.74
CA SER A 600 4.55 15.86 -13.53
C SER A 600 4.30 17.37 -13.57
N ASP A 601 5.15 18.17 -12.92
CA ASP A 601 5.04 19.63 -12.83
C ASP A 601 6.22 20.34 -13.52
N CYS A 602 7.13 19.58 -14.14
CA CYS A 602 8.33 20.11 -14.80
C CYS A 602 8.11 20.20 -16.31
N GLU A 603 8.30 21.39 -16.87
CA GLU A 603 8.15 21.65 -18.30
C GLU A 603 9.49 21.73 -19.04
N PHE A 604 9.58 21.15 -20.23
CA PHE A 604 10.71 21.29 -21.15
C PHE A 604 10.28 21.13 -22.61
N SER A 605 11.05 21.68 -23.55
CA SER A 605 10.97 21.35 -24.98
C SER A 605 12.35 20.95 -25.52
N LEU A 606 12.32 20.30 -26.68
CA LEU A 606 13.51 19.94 -27.45
C LEU A 606 13.56 20.89 -28.65
N GLY A 607 14.27 22.01 -28.51
CA GLY A 607 14.28 23.09 -29.53
C GLY A 607 13.62 24.37 -29.08
#